data_AF-A0AAW9K9Q8-F1
#
_entry.id   AF-A0AAW9K9Q8-F1
#
_cell.length_a   1.000
_cell.length_b   1.000
_cell.length_c   1.000
_cell.angle_alpha   90.00
_cell.angle_beta   90.00
_cell.angle_gamma   90.00
#
_symmetry.space_group_name_H-M   'P 1'
#
loop_
_entity.id
_entity.type
_entity.pdbx_description
1 polymer ?
#
loop_
_entity_poly.entity_id
_entity_poly.type
_entity_poly.pdbx_seq_one_letter_code
_entity_poly.pdbx_strand_id
1 'polypeptide(L)'
;MSKHKSIAFKIFALTGLVLVAFALLLYVTLYFILPSFYLQNKSTDLNQGITRLLETFPQEDWTEAVKRLDDFSLRYNASLSVQDSSGKWVYPIHI
;
A
#
# COMPACT_ATOMS: atom_id res chain seq x y z
N MET A 1 56.07 -4.36 -13.92
CA MET A 1 55.52 -5.36 -14.86
C MET A 1 54.04 -5.07 -15.07
N SER A 2 53.70 -4.38 -16.17
CA SER A 2 52.31 -4.12 -16.56
C SER A 2 51.64 -5.45 -16.91
N LYS A 3 50.83 -5.98 -15.99
CA LYS A 3 50.00 -7.17 -16.27
C LYS A 3 48.88 -6.72 -17.21
N HIS A 4 49.07 -6.89 -18.52
CA HIS A 4 48.00 -6.71 -19.48
C HIS A 4 46.86 -7.67 -19.14
N LYS A 5 45.78 -7.14 -18.54
CA LYS A 5 44.58 -7.93 -18.27
C LYS A 5 43.98 -8.39 -19.59
N SER A 6 43.70 -9.68 -19.69
CA SER A 6 43.05 -10.30 -20.86
C SER A 6 41.80 -9.51 -21.25
N ILE A 7 41.56 -9.37 -22.56
CA ILE A 7 40.37 -8.70 -23.11
C ILE A 7 39.10 -9.32 -22.51
N ALA A 8 39.10 -10.65 -22.32
CA ALA A 8 37.99 -11.36 -21.66
C ALA A 8 37.71 -10.86 -20.24
N PHE A 9 38.77 -10.61 -19.45
CA PHE A 9 38.60 -10.06 -18.09
C PHE A 9 38.03 -8.65 -18.10
N LYS A 10 38.45 -7.82 -19.07
CA LYS A 10 37.91 -6.46 -19.22
C LYS A 10 36.43 -6.48 -19.55
N ILE A 11 36.02 -7.37 -20.46
CA ILE A 11 34.61 -7.58 -20.82
C ILE A 11 33.83 -8.05 -19.59
N PHE A 12 34.31 -9.07 -18.87
CA PHE A 12 33.66 -9.58 -17.67
C PHE A 12 33.50 -8.52 -16.56
N ALA A 13 34.55 -7.73 -16.32
CA ALA A 13 34.50 -6.65 -15.33
C ALA A 13 33.50 -5.57 -15.73
N LEU A 14 33.45 -5.21 -17.02
CA LEU A 14 32.49 -4.22 -17.53
C LEU A 14 31.05 -4.73 -17.42
N THR A 15 30.78 -5.97 -17.86
CA THR A 15 29.43 -6.54 -17.78
C THR A 15 28.98 -6.72 -16.34
N GLY A 16 29.87 -7.15 -15.44
CA GLY A 16 29.58 -7.21 -14.00
C GLY A 16 29.26 -5.84 -13.41
N LEU A 17 30.02 -4.80 -13.76
CA LEU A 17 29.77 -3.44 -13.30
C LEU A 17 28.43 -2.91 -13.80
N VAL A 18 28.10 -3.16 -15.08
CA VAL A 18 26.80 -2.81 -15.66
C VAL A 18 25.68 -3.55 -14.93
N LEU A 19 25.84 -4.84 -14.65
CA LEU A 19 24.84 -5.63 -13.93
C LEU A 19 24.59 -5.09 -12.52
N VAL A 20 25.65 -4.77 -11.79
CA VAL A 20 25.55 -4.17 -10.45
C VAL A 20 24.88 -2.79 -10.51
N ALA A 21 25.23 -1.97 -11.50
CA ALA A 21 24.61 -0.66 -11.68
C ALA A 21 23.09 -0.78 -11.94
N PHE A 22 22.67 -1.72 -12.80
CA PHE A 22 21.24 -1.97 -13.04
C PHE A 22 20.54 -2.53 -11.81
N ALA A 23 21.16 -3.46 -11.07
CA ALA A 23 20.58 -3.99 -9.84
C ALA A 23 20.36 -2.88 -8.80
N LEU A 24 21.32 -1.98 -8.62
CA LEU A 24 21.19 -0.82 -7.73
C LEU A 24 20.10 0.14 -8.22
N LEU A 25 20.04 0.42 -9.52
CA LEU A 25 18.99 1.27 -10.10
C LEU A 25 17.60 0.68 -9.85
N LEU A 26 17.42 -0.62 -10.09
CA LEU A 26 16.17 -1.32 -9.78
C LEU A 26 15.85 -1.26 -8.29
N TYR A 27 16.83 -1.51 -7.43
CA TYR A 27 16.65 -1.46 -5.98
C TYR A 27 16.19 -0.08 -5.52
N VAL A 28 16.88 0.99 -5.94
CA VAL A 28 16.51 2.37 -5.61
C VAL A 28 15.12 2.70 -6.14
N THR A 29 14.84 2.36 -7.40
CA THR A 29 13.54 2.59 -8.03
C THR A 29 12.43 1.92 -7.22
N LEU A 30 12.57 0.63 -6.91
CA LEU A 30 11.57 -0.10 -6.14
C LEU A 30 11.46 0.43 -4.70
N TYR A 31 12.58 0.70 -4.05
CA TYR A 31 12.60 1.14 -2.66
C TYR A 31 11.92 2.50 -2.47
N PHE A 32 12.10 3.45 -3.40
CA PHE A 32 11.51 4.79 -3.26
C PHE A 32 10.15 4.93 -3.94
N ILE A 33 9.95 4.33 -5.12
CA ILE A 33 8.71 4.50 -5.89
C ILE A 33 7.60 3.60 -5.36
N LEU A 34 7.90 2.33 -5.04
CA LEU A 34 6.88 1.37 -4.68
C LEU A 34 6.11 1.77 -3.41
N PRO A 35 6.75 2.21 -2.29
CA PRO A 35 6.01 2.62 -1.10
C PRO A 35 5.13 3.84 -1.37
N SER A 36 5.69 4.84 -2.07
CA SER A 36 5.00 6.09 -2.38
C SER A 36 3.76 5.85 -3.25
N PHE A 37 3.92 5.07 -4.31
CA PHE A 37 2.84 4.68 -5.21
C PHE A 37 1.77 3.85 -4.48
N TYR A 38 2.20 2.86 -3.69
CA TYR A 38 1.29 1.98 -2.97
C TYR A 38 0.46 2.74 -1.93
N LEU A 39 1.10 3.61 -1.15
CA LEU A 39 0.43 4.46 -0.16
C LEU A 39 -0.56 5.42 -0.81
N GLN A 40 -0.16 6.07 -1.91
CA GLN A 40 -1.02 7.03 -2.60
C GLN A 40 -2.26 6.34 -3.20
N ASN A 41 -2.09 5.21 -3.87
CA ASN A 41 -3.21 4.45 -4.41
C ASN A 41 -4.13 3.91 -3.31
N LYS A 42 -3.56 3.29 -2.26
CA LYS A 42 -4.38 2.79 -1.14
C LYS A 42 -5.16 3.89 -0.45
N SER A 43 -4.52 5.02 -0.17
CA SER A 43 -5.18 6.15 0.51
C SER A 43 -6.28 6.74 -0.36
N THR A 44 -6.04 6.88 -1.67
CA THR A 44 -7.03 7.41 -2.60
C THR A 44 -8.23 6.47 -2.73
N ASP A 45 -8.00 5.18 -2.88
CA ASP A 45 -9.06 4.18 -2.97
C ASP A 45 -9.85 4.05 -1.66
N LEU A 46 -9.15 4.06 -0.51
CA LEU A 46 -9.78 4.08 0.80
C LEU A 46 -10.68 5.32 0.97
N ASN A 47 -10.18 6.51 0.63
CA ASN A 47 -10.95 7.74 0.73
C ASN A 47 -12.20 7.71 -0.15
N GLN A 48 -12.07 7.26 -1.40
CA GLN A 48 -13.24 7.07 -2.28
C GLN A 48 -14.20 6.02 -1.73
N GLY A 49 -13.68 4.96 -1.13
CA GLY A 49 -14.46 3.94 -0.43
C GLY A 49 -15.28 4.54 0.71
N ILE A 50 -14.65 5.35 1.57
CA ILE A 50 -15.31 6.04 2.69
C ILE A 50 -16.43 6.94 2.16
N THR A 51 -16.16 7.76 1.13
CA THR A 51 -17.19 8.62 0.53
C THR A 51 -18.40 7.82 0.08
N ARG A 52 -18.20 6.73 -0.66
CA ARG A 52 -19.31 5.87 -1.13
C ARG A 52 -20.04 5.18 0.02
N LEU A 53 -19.31 4.74 1.05
CA LEU A 53 -19.90 4.15 2.24
C LEU A 53 -20.84 5.13 2.93
N LEU A 54 -20.41 6.39 3.09
CA LEU A 54 -21.22 7.44 3.71
C LEU A 54 -22.43 7.84 2.87
N GLU A 55 -22.28 7.95 1.54
CA GLU A 55 -23.38 8.28 0.62
C GLU A 55 -24.47 7.20 0.58
N THR A 56 -24.10 5.94 0.77
CA THR A 56 -25.01 4.79 0.69
C THR A 56 -25.29 4.15 2.04
N PHE A 57 -24.95 4.85 3.13
CA PHE A 57 -25.04 4.30 4.47
C PHE A 57 -26.51 4.12 4.89
N PRO A 58 -26.93 2.92 5.32
CA PRO A 58 -28.30 2.69 5.76
C PRO A 58 -28.54 3.40 7.10
N GLN A 59 -29.35 4.45 7.09
CA GLN A 59 -29.64 5.28 8.28
C GLN A 59 -30.68 4.63 9.21
N GLU A 60 -31.56 3.77 8.68
CA GLU A 60 -32.71 3.24 9.41
C GLU A 60 -32.49 1.81 9.94
N ASP A 61 -31.52 1.08 9.39
CA ASP A 61 -31.21 -0.31 9.78
C ASP A 61 -29.76 -0.42 10.24
N TRP A 62 -29.57 -0.44 11.56
CA TRP A 62 -28.26 -0.58 12.18
C TRP A 62 -27.63 -1.97 11.94
N THR A 63 -28.44 -3.02 11.75
CA THR A 63 -27.91 -4.37 11.50
C THR A 63 -27.27 -4.43 10.13
N GLU A 64 -27.93 -3.85 9.12
CA GLU A 64 -27.38 -3.71 7.78
C GLU A 64 -26.18 -2.74 7.76
N ALA A 65 -26.24 -1.67 8.55
CA ALA A 65 -25.12 -0.74 8.72
C ALA A 65 -23.86 -1.44 9.22
N VAL A 66 -23.96 -2.25 10.28
CA VAL A 66 -22.85 -3.03 10.84
C VAL A 66 -22.26 -3.98 9.79
N LYS A 67 -23.09 -4.70 9.03
CA LYS A 67 -22.60 -5.56 7.93
C LYS A 67 -21.80 -4.77 6.89
N ARG A 68 -22.26 -3.57 6.52
CA ARG A 68 -21.53 -2.72 5.58
C ARG A 68 -20.20 -2.22 6.15
N LEU A 69 -20.16 -1.92 7.45
CA LEU A 69 -18.92 -1.55 8.16
C LEU A 69 -17.93 -2.72 8.20
N ASP A 70 -18.41 -3.95 8.44
CA ASP A 70 -17.60 -5.18 8.42
C ASP A 70 -17.05 -5.47 7.02
N ASP A 71 -17.91 -5.44 6.00
CA ASP A 71 -17.51 -5.63 4.59
C ASP A 71 -16.49 -4.59 4.14
N PHE A 72 -16.67 -3.34 4.57
CA PHE A 72 -15.72 -2.26 4.31
C PHE A 72 -14.37 -2.54 4.97
N SER A 73 -14.38 -2.90 6.25
CA SER A 73 -13.18 -3.24 7.03
C SER A 73 -12.39 -4.38 6.37
N LEU A 74 -13.08 -5.44 5.95
CA LEU A 74 -12.48 -6.59 5.25
C LEU A 74 -11.94 -6.20 3.86
N ARG A 75 -12.71 -5.46 3.07
CA ARG A 75 -12.35 -5.08 1.70
C ARG A 75 -11.11 -4.18 1.66
N TYR A 76 -11.04 -3.22 2.58
CA TYR A 76 -9.94 -2.26 2.62
C TYR A 76 -8.81 -2.68 3.58
N ASN A 77 -8.99 -3.77 4.32
CA ASN A 77 -8.11 -4.22 5.40
C ASN A 77 -7.76 -3.06 6.34
N ALA A 78 -8.79 -2.32 6.75
CA ALA A 78 -8.68 -1.10 7.51
C ALA A 78 -9.53 -1.20 8.78
N SER A 79 -8.94 -0.87 9.93
CA SER A 79 -9.67 -0.79 11.19
C SER A 79 -10.65 0.38 11.12
N LEU A 80 -11.93 0.11 11.35
CA LEU A 80 -13.00 1.09 11.34
C LEU A 80 -13.67 1.16 12.70
N SER A 81 -14.05 2.37 13.10
CA SER A 81 -14.70 2.63 14.38
C SER A 81 -15.65 3.79 14.22
N VAL A 82 -16.86 3.66 14.77
CA VAL A 82 -17.91 4.69 14.71
C VAL A 82 -18.22 5.14 16.12
N GLN A 83 -18.31 6.46 16.30
CA GLN A 83 -18.76 7.08 17.55
C GLN A 83 -20.09 7.79 17.33
N ASP A 84 -20.92 7.81 18.37
CA ASP A 84 -22.08 8.71 18.41
C ASP A 84 -21.66 10.16 18.68
N SER A 85 -22.64 11.06 18.68
CA SER A 85 -22.42 12.49 18.96
C SER A 85 -21.93 12.80 20.37
N SER A 86 -22.01 11.85 21.30
CA SER A 86 -21.48 11.95 22.65
C SER A 86 -20.04 11.44 22.78
N GLY A 87 -19.45 10.93 21.69
CA GLY A 87 -18.12 10.35 21.66
C GLY A 87 -18.05 8.90 22.14
N LYS A 88 -19.21 8.24 22.32
CA LYS A 88 -19.27 6.83 22.70
C LYS A 88 -19.11 5.96 21.46
N TRP A 89 -18.23 4.96 21.54
CA TRP A 89 -18.07 3.96 20.49
C TRP A 89 -19.35 3.13 20.33
N VAL A 90 -19.88 3.11 19.11
CA VAL A 90 -21.05 2.30 18.70
C VAL A 90 -20.66 1.13 17.80
N TYR A 91 -19.46 1.16 17.21
CA TYR A 91 -18.85 0.08 16.43
C TYR A 91 -17.31 0.18 16.53
N PRO A 92 -16.55 -0.94 16.58
CA PRO A 92 -17.02 -2.33 16.56
C PRO A 92 -17.76 -2.71 17.84
N ILE A 93 -18.77 -3.57 17.72
CA ILE A 93 -19.53 -4.06 18.88
C ILE A 93 -18.67 -5.13 19.57
N HIS A 94 -17.97 -4.73 20.62
CA HIS A 94 -17.36 -5.68 21.55
C HIS A 94 -18.49 -6.26 22.41
N ILE A 95 -19.03 -7.42 21.99
CA ILE A 95 -19.94 -8.25 22.80
C ILE A 95 -19.11 -8.97 23.87
#